data_AF-A0A7M3XWT6-F1
#
_entry.id   AF-A0A7M3XWT6-F1
#
_cell.length_a   1.000
_cell.length_b   1.000
_cell.length_c   1.000
_cell.angle_alpha   90.00
_cell.angle_beta   90.00
_cell.angle_gamma   90.00
#
_symmetry.space_group_name_H-M   'P 1'
#
loop_
_entity.id
_entity.type
_entity.pdbx_description
1 polymer ?
#
loop_
_entity_poly.entity_id
_entity_poly.type
_entity_poly.pdbx_seq_one_letter_code
_entity_poly.pdbx_strand_id
1 'polypeptide(L)'
;MSPLSSIEGLAEAASWAEHVAASLTAGHTVVLDGAADLNVVLGLVQLEAAFLDRGLPYRRALSPSTHFLPASERESPSIKAGDVHCMVVEETDAHPSLPTSEGPLIHFVPVGASIQMGREQRSRTGALSPALLCALVAEHMAPSGPRVRLVRPWVLLAQWGRGALDASYDPWYTVLRDHLCEEGTLRVANLAEVETLPSNLP
;
A
#
# COMPACT_ATOMS: atom_id res chain seq x y z
N MET A 1 -4.14 18.53 0.68
CA MET A 1 -3.48 17.27 0.32
C MET A 1 -4.33 16.60 -0.74
N SER A 2 -3.74 16.33 -1.90
CA SER A 2 -4.42 15.65 -3.00
C SER A 2 -4.37 14.15 -2.75
N PRO A 3 -5.47 13.38 -2.84
CA PRO A 3 -5.42 11.94 -2.55
C PRO A 3 -4.48 11.21 -3.53
N LEU A 4 -3.94 10.06 -3.14
CA LEU A 4 -3.18 9.18 -4.04
C LEU A 4 -4.03 8.75 -5.24
N SER A 5 -5.35 8.62 -5.05
CA SER A 5 -6.29 8.30 -6.12
C SER A 5 -6.36 9.35 -7.24
N SER A 6 -5.80 10.55 -7.05
CA SER A 6 -5.72 11.57 -8.10
C SER A 6 -4.53 11.39 -9.05
N ILE A 7 -3.62 10.45 -8.76
CA ILE A 7 -2.45 10.20 -9.61
C ILE A 7 -2.91 9.55 -10.92
N GLU A 8 -2.52 10.15 -12.04
CA GLU A 8 -2.77 9.59 -13.37
C GLU A 8 -2.16 8.19 -13.48
N GLY A 9 -2.93 7.21 -13.95
CA GLY A 9 -2.50 5.80 -14.01
C GLY A 9 -2.91 4.95 -12.80
N LEU A 10 -3.39 5.54 -11.69
CA LEU A 10 -3.97 4.79 -10.57
C LEU A 10 -5.50 4.64 -10.63
N ALA A 11 -6.16 5.11 -11.68
CA ALA A 11 -7.62 5.13 -11.77
C ALA A 11 -8.27 3.74 -11.57
N GLU A 12 -7.69 2.70 -12.16
CA GLU A 12 -8.18 1.32 -11.99
C GLU A 12 -8.01 0.82 -10.55
N ALA A 13 -6.82 1.03 -9.98
CA ALA A 13 -6.51 0.65 -8.59
C ALA A 13 -7.35 1.46 -7.58
N ALA A 14 -7.65 2.72 -7.86
CA ALA A 14 -8.51 3.57 -7.05
C ALA A 14 -9.97 3.08 -7.09
N SER A 15 -10.50 2.76 -8.27
CA SER A 15 -11.83 2.15 -8.42
C SER A 15 -11.91 0.82 -7.65
N TRP A 16 -10.92 -0.05 -7.79
CA TRP A 16 -10.85 -1.28 -7.00
C TRP A 16 -10.82 -1.01 -5.48
N ALA A 17 -10.03 -0.02 -5.05
CA ALA A 17 -9.91 0.34 -3.64
C ALA A 17 -11.21 0.91 -3.06
N GLU A 18 -12.00 1.65 -3.85
CA GLU A 18 -13.33 2.14 -3.46
C GLU A 18 -14.28 0.97 -3.15
N HIS A 19 -14.32 -0.05 -4.02
CA HIS A 19 -15.15 -1.24 -3.81
C HIS A 19 -14.71 -2.02 -2.56
N VAL A 20 -13.40 -2.19 -2.36
CA VAL A 20 -12.85 -2.83 -1.15
C VAL A 20 -13.21 -2.03 0.09
N ALA A 21 -13.03 -0.71 0.09
CA ALA A 21 -13.40 0.15 1.21
C ALA A 21 -14.89 0.06 1.58
N ALA A 22 -15.77 -0.03 0.58
CA ALA A 22 -17.21 -0.25 0.80
C ALA A 22 -17.48 -1.60 1.47
N SER A 23 -16.82 -2.68 1.02
CA SER A 23 -16.90 -4.01 1.63
C SER A 23 -16.44 -4.00 3.09
N LEU A 24 -15.29 -3.39 3.38
CA LEU A 24 -14.72 -3.34 4.73
C LEU A 24 -15.52 -2.48 5.73
N THR A 25 -16.37 -1.58 5.24
CA THR A 25 -17.22 -0.74 6.07
C THR A 25 -18.64 -1.29 6.25
N ALA A 26 -18.99 -2.42 5.62
CA ALA A 26 -20.31 -3.04 5.67
C ALA A 26 -20.63 -3.76 7.01
N GLY A 27 -19.89 -3.49 8.09
CA GLY A 27 -20.17 -4.01 9.44
C GLY A 27 -19.67 -5.44 9.71
N HIS A 28 -18.74 -5.94 8.90
CA HIS A 28 -18.15 -7.27 9.06
C HIS A 28 -17.02 -7.24 10.10
N THR A 29 -16.66 -8.39 10.68
CA THR A 29 -15.45 -8.47 11.50
C THR A 29 -14.25 -8.53 10.56
N VAL A 30 -13.44 -7.47 10.54
CA VAL A 30 -12.26 -7.43 9.66
C VAL A 30 -11.04 -7.99 10.36
N VAL A 31 -10.33 -8.86 9.66
CA VAL A 31 -9.06 -9.45 10.06
C VAL A 31 -7.98 -8.97 9.10
N LEU A 32 -6.89 -8.45 9.64
CA LEU A 32 -5.74 -8.01 8.88
C LEU A 32 -4.66 -9.10 8.99
N ASP A 33 -4.49 -9.85 7.91
CA ASP A 33 -3.61 -11.01 7.83
C ASP A 33 -2.33 -10.66 7.07
N GLY A 34 -1.20 -11.15 7.56
CA GLY A 34 0.07 -10.99 6.86
C GLY A 34 1.25 -11.57 7.62
N ALA A 35 2.29 -11.93 6.90
CA ALA A 35 3.56 -12.31 7.50
C ALA A 35 4.25 -11.10 8.15
N ALA A 36 5.09 -11.34 9.15
CA ALA A 36 5.93 -10.34 9.81
C ALA A 36 7.11 -9.88 8.92
N ASP A 37 6.81 -9.51 7.68
CA ASP A 37 7.72 -8.99 6.66
C ASP A 37 7.53 -7.47 6.51
N LEU A 38 8.61 -6.72 6.22
CA LEU A 38 8.58 -5.25 6.24
C LEU A 38 7.47 -4.65 5.36
N ASN A 39 7.43 -5.00 4.07
CA ASN A 39 6.44 -4.43 3.15
C ASN A 39 5.01 -4.86 3.47
N VAL A 40 4.83 -6.06 4.01
CA VAL A 40 3.54 -6.55 4.47
C VAL A 40 3.04 -5.71 5.64
N VAL A 41 3.89 -5.49 6.65
CA VAL A 41 3.56 -4.64 7.80
C VAL A 41 3.30 -3.20 7.37
N LEU A 42 4.08 -2.66 6.43
CA LEU A 42 3.83 -1.32 5.88
C LEU A 42 2.45 -1.21 5.23
N GLY A 43 1.95 -2.26 4.57
CA GLY A 43 0.60 -2.30 4.03
C GLY A 43 -0.48 -2.42 5.10
N LEU A 44 -0.30 -3.33 6.06
CA LEU A 44 -1.23 -3.50 7.19
C LEU A 44 -1.42 -2.20 7.97
N VAL A 45 -0.34 -1.46 8.23
CA VAL A 45 -0.40 -0.16 8.93
C VAL A 45 -1.30 0.86 8.21
N GLN A 46 -1.36 0.86 6.87
CA GLN A 46 -2.25 1.76 6.13
C GLN A 46 -3.71 1.46 6.44
N LEU A 47 -4.10 0.17 6.37
CA LEU A 47 -5.47 -0.25 6.67
C LEU A 47 -5.82 0.06 8.13
N GLU A 48 -4.92 -0.27 9.05
CA GLU A 48 -5.12 -0.02 10.48
C GLU A 48 -5.33 1.45 10.82
N ALA A 49 -4.56 2.34 10.18
CA ALA A 49 -4.74 3.77 10.34
C ALA A 49 -6.17 4.20 9.97
N ALA A 50 -6.74 3.66 8.89
CA ALA A 50 -8.11 3.93 8.50
C ALA A 50 -9.15 3.33 9.45
N PHE A 51 -8.97 2.09 9.91
CA PHE A 51 -9.86 1.49 10.93
C PHE A 51 -9.87 2.31 12.21
N LEU A 52 -8.69 2.72 12.70
CA LEU A 52 -8.54 3.54 13.90
C LEU A 52 -9.13 4.95 13.73
N ASP A 53 -8.94 5.58 12.58
CA ASP A 53 -9.50 6.90 12.30
C ASP A 53 -11.03 6.88 12.16
N ARG A 54 -11.61 5.76 11.71
CA ARG A 54 -13.07 5.55 11.67
C ARG A 54 -13.66 4.99 12.96
N GLY A 55 -12.85 4.54 13.91
CA GLY A 55 -13.31 3.84 15.11
C GLY A 55 -13.95 2.48 14.82
N LEU A 56 -13.56 1.83 13.72
CA LEU A 56 -14.05 0.51 13.33
C LEU A 56 -13.22 -0.60 13.99
N PRO A 57 -13.86 -1.67 14.49
CA PRO A 57 -13.12 -2.79 15.09
C PRO A 57 -12.39 -3.60 14.01
N TYR A 58 -11.19 -4.04 14.33
CA TYR A 58 -10.41 -4.96 13.50
C TYR A 58 -9.56 -5.88 14.39
N ARG A 59 -9.08 -6.98 13.82
CA ARG A 59 -8.15 -7.90 14.46
C ARG A 59 -6.90 -8.07 13.60
N ARG A 60 -5.71 -8.15 14.23
CA ARG A 60 -4.48 -8.55 13.55
C ARG A 60 -4.30 -10.06 13.61
N ALA A 61 -3.83 -10.65 12.51
CA ALA A 61 -3.43 -12.04 12.43
C ALA A 61 -2.05 -12.12 11.74
N LEU A 62 -1.01 -11.83 12.52
CA LEU A 62 0.37 -11.86 12.03
C LEU A 62 0.95 -13.27 12.12
N SER A 63 1.48 -13.75 11.01
CA SER A 63 2.26 -14.99 10.95
C SER A 63 3.77 -14.69 10.98
N PRO A 64 4.62 -15.70 11.24
CA PRO A 64 6.07 -15.56 11.08
C PRO A 64 6.45 -15.08 9.67
N SER A 65 7.62 -14.45 9.56
CA SER A 65 8.17 -13.99 8.28
C SER A 65 8.16 -15.11 7.22
N THR A 66 7.74 -14.76 6.01
CA THR A 66 7.67 -15.68 4.85
C THR A 66 8.71 -15.38 3.79
N HIS A 67 9.68 -14.51 4.10
CA HIS A 67 10.70 -14.05 3.17
C HIS A 67 11.48 -15.19 2.49
N PHE A 68 11.76 -16.27 3.22
CA PHE A 68 12.48 -17.45 2.69
C PHE A 68 11.55 -18.60 2.29
N LEU A 69 10.24 -18.44 2.45
CA LEU A 69 9.24 -19.46 2.14
C LEU A 69 8.71 -19.27 0.72
N PRO A 70 8.81 -20.31 -0.14
CA PRO A 70 8.19 -20.30 -1.46
C PRO A 70 6.67 -20.06 -1.36
N ALA A 71 6.09 -19.41 -2.36
CA ALA A 71 4.65 -19.11 -2.39
C ALA A 71 3.77 -20.35 -2.22
N SER A 72 4.20 -21.51 -2.76
CA SER A 72 3.49 -22.79 -2.63
C SER A 72 3.43 -23.36 -1.22
N GLU A 73 4.33 -22.93 -0.33
CA GLU A 73 4.43 -23.39 1.06
C GLU A 73 3.76 -22.41 2.03
N ARG A 74 3.25 -21.27 1.54
CA ARG A 74 2.55 -20.28 2.36
C ARG A 74 1.15 -20.78 2.66
N GLU A 75 0.85 -20.94 3.94
CA GLU A 75 -0.49 -21.34 4.39
C GLU A 75 -1.50 -20.21 4.17
N SER A 76 -2.68 -20.57 3.68
CA SER A 76 -3.81 -19.64 3.59
C SER A 76 -4.49 -19.48 4.96
N PRO A 77 -5.00 -18.29 5.30
CA PRO A 77 -5.68 -18.08 6.57
C PRO A 77 -6.95 -18.93 6.66
N SER A 78 -7.26 -19.41 7.86
CA SER A 78 -8.53 -20.07 8.15
C SER A 78 -9.62 -19.02 8.39
N ILE A 79 -10.59 -18.94 7.48
CA ILE A 79 -11.63 -17.90 7.50
C ILE A 79 -12.85 -18.39 8.27
N LYS A 80 -13.26 -17.63 9.28
CA LYS A 80 -14.49 -17.89 10.04
C LYS A 80 -15.69 -17.29 9.32
N ALA A 81 -16.87 -17.90 9.48
CA ALA A 81 -18.09 -17.38 8.90
C ALA A 81 -18.39 -15.97 9.43
N GLY A 82 -18.55 -15.00 8.52
CA GLY A 82 -18.80 -13.59 8.84
C GLY A 82 -17.54 -12.72 9.03
N ASP A 83 -16.35 -13.32 8.99
CA ASP A 83 -15.09 -12.57 8.95
C ASP A 83 -14.73 -12.20 7.51
N VAL A 84 -14.15 -11.02 7.33
CA VAL A 84 -13.46 -10.61 6.08
C VAL A 84 -11.99 -10.51 6.39
N HIS A 85 -11.19 -11.28 5.68
CA HIS A 85 -9.75 -11.31 5.82
C HIS A 85 -9.10 -10.43 4.75
N CYS A 86 -8.29 -9.46 5.16
CA CYS A 86 -7.43 -8.65 4.31
C CYS A 86 -6.03 -9.24 4.37
N MET A 87 -5.67 -10.06 3.39
CA MET A 87 -4.38 -10.74 3.34
C MET A 87 -3.38 -9.92 2.52
N VAL A 88 -2.41 -9.32 3.19
CA VAL A 88 -1.32 -8.58 2.56
C VAL A 88 -0.15 -9.53 2.32
N VAL A 89 0.27 -9.64 1.06
CA VAL A 89 1.33 -10.55 0.62
C VAL A 89 2.33 -9.80 -0.23
N GLU A 90 3.61 -9.89 0.13
CA GLU A 90 4.70 -9.44 -0.73
C GLU A 90 5.20 -10.62 -1.57
N GLU A 91 5.36 -10.37 -2.86
CA GLU A 91 5.77 -11.35 -3.85
C GLU A 91 6.77 -10.70 -4.82
N THR A 92 7.70 -11.50 -5.35
CA THR A 92 8.70 -10.98 -6.28
C THR A 92 8.06 -10.54 -7.60
N ASP A 93 7.13 -11.35 -8.10
CA ASP A 93 6.46 -11.10 -9.37
C ASP A 93 5.16 -10.34 -9.16
N ALA A 94 4.89 -9.39 -10.05
CA ALA A 94 3.66 -8.64 -10.04
C ALA A 94 2.55 -9.39 -10.77
N HIS A 95 1.36 -9.39 -10.19
CA HIS A 95 0.17 -9.94 -10.82
C HIS A 95 -0.25 -9.08 -12.01
N PRO A 96 -0.78 -9.67 -13.09
CA PRO A 96 -1.17 -8.93 -14.30
C PRO A 96 -2.44 -8.09 -14.12
N SER A 97 -3.21 -8.32 -13.06
CA SER A 97 -4.48 -7.63 -12.79
C SER A 97 -4.72 -7.50 -11.30
N LEU A 98 -5.60 -6.57 -10.92
CA LEU A 98 -6.05 -6.42 -9.54
C LEU A 98 -6.79 -7.68 -9.06
N PRO A 99 -6.65 -8.04 -7.77
CA PRO A 99 -7.37 -9.16 -7.16
C PRO A 99 -8.87 -8.87 -7.02
N THR A 100 -9.67 -9.88 -6.68
CA THR A 100 -11.11 -9.70 -6.44
C THR A 100 -11.37 -8.73 -5.28
N SER A 101 -12.28 -7.77 -5.47
CA SER A 101 -12.63 -6.75 -4.47
C SER A 101 -13.73 -7.19 -3.48
N GLU A 102 -14.27 -8.38 -3.65
CA GLU A 102 -15.40 -8.93 -2.90
C GLU A 102 -15.09 -10.34 -2.37
N GLY A 103 -15.85 -10.72 -1.34
CA GLY A 103 -15.75 -12.04 -0.73
C GLY A 103 -15.08 -12.03 0.64
N PRO A 104 -14.96 -13.21 1.27
CA PRO A 104 -14.45 -13.33 2.63
C PRO A 104 -12.92 -13.19 2.73
N LEU A 105 -12.21 -13.17 1.60
CA LEU A 105 -10.76 -13.01 1.50
C LEU A 105 -10.43 -11.99 0.41
N ILE A 106 -9.82 -10.89 0.82
CA ILE A 106 -9.35 -9.83 -0.06
C ILE A 106 -7.82 -9.85 -0.03
N HIS A 107 -7.21 -10.11 -1.19
CA HIS A 107 -5.77 -10.12 -1.34
C HIS A 107 -5.24 -8.73 -1.66
N PHE A 108 -4.12 -8.38 -1.05
CA PHE A 108 -3.28 -7.24 -1.43
C PHE A 108 -1.95 -7.82 -1.88
N VAL A 109 -1.75 -7.87 -3.19
CA VAL A 109 -0.57 -8.42 -3.86
C VAL A 109 0.07 -7.35 -4.74
N PRO A 110 1.34 -7.49 -5.15
CA PRO A 110 1.93 -6.57 -6.12
C PRO A 110 1.20 -6.68 -7.46
N VAL A 111 0.88 -5.55 -8.10
CA VAL A 111 0.13 -5.53 -9.37
C VAL A 111 0.89 -4.74 -10.43
N GLY A 112 1.06 -5.32 -11.61
CA GLY A 112 1.70 -4.65 -12.74
C GLY A 112 0.87 -3.46 -13.21
N ALA A 113 1.49 -2.29 -13.33
CA ALA A 113 0.81 -1.09 -13.80
C ALA A 113 1.76 -0.23 -14.63
N SER A 114 1.21 0.50 -15.59
CA SER A 114 1.97 1.37 -16.48
C SER A 114 1.55 2.82 -16.33
N ILE A 115 2.52 3.72 -16.51
CA ILE A 115 2.32 5.16 -16.42
C ILE A 115 3.09 5.88 -17.52
N GLN A 116 2.52 6.96 -18.05
CA GLN A 116 3.19 7.81 -19.03
C GLN A 116 4.12 8.78 -18.31
N MET A 117 5.39 8.81 -18.70
CA MET A 117 6.38 9.64 -18.02
C MET A 117 7.37 10.31 -18.98
N GLY A 118 7.91 11.44 -18.51
CA GLY A 118 8.93 12.22 -19.20
C GLY A 118 8.38 13.11 -20.31
N ARG A 119 9.26 13.91 -20.93
CA ARG A 119 8.88 14.88 -21.97
C ARG A 119 8.18 14.26 -23.17
N GLU A 120 8.53 13.01 -23.50
CA GLU A 120 7.98 12.28 -24.63
C GLU A 120 6.76 11.43 -24.27
N GLN A 121 6.29 11.45 -23.01
CA GLN A 121 5.18 10.63 -22.53
C GLN A 121 5.33 9.17 -22.96
N ARG A 122 6.47 8.57 -22.61
CA ARG A 122 6.72 7.15 -22.89
C ARG A 122 6.13 6.30 -21.77
N SER A 123 5.48 5.21 -22.16
CA SER A 123 4.93 4.25 -21.20
C SER A 123 6.05 3.58 -20.42
N ARG A 124 5.97 3.63 -19.10
CA ARG A 124 6.86 2.94 -18.16
C ARG A 124 6.04 1.98 -17.35
N THR A 125 6.38 0.69 -17.45
CA THR A 125 5.75 -0.38 -16.68
C THR A 125 6.55 -0.61 -15.40
N GLY A 126 5.84 -0.73 -14.29
CA GLY A 126 6.37 -1.13 -12.99
C GLY A 126 5.30 -1.93 -12.24
N ALA A 127 5.47 -2.06 -10.93
CA ALA A 127 4.50 -2.74 -10.08
C ALA A 127 4.05 -1.82 -8.95
N LEU A 128 2.74 -1.80 -8.68
CA LEU A 128 2.17 -1.19 -7.48
C LEU A 128 2.44 -2.13 -6.31
N SER A 129 3.00 -1.59 -5.22
CA SER A 129 3.19 -2.38 -4.00
C SER A 129 1.85 -2.73 -3.31
N PRO A 130 1.77 -3.86 -2.58
CA PRO A 130 0.62 -4.17 -1.73
C PRO A 130 0.27 -3.03 -0.77
N ALA A 131 1.29 -2.35 -0.24
CA ALA A 131 1.11 -1.22 0.66
C ALA A 131 0.47 0.00 -0.01
N LEU A 132 0.78 0.25 -1.29
CA LEU A 132 0.10 1.30 -2.06
C LEU A 132 -1.38 0.96 -2.24
N LEU A 133 -1.72 -0.29 -2.57
CA LEU A 133 -3.11 -0.74 -2.67
C LEU A 133 -3.83 -0.58 -1.32
N CYS A 134 -3.18 -0.93 -0.21
CA CYS A 134 -3.70 -0.71 1.14
C CYS A 134 -3.92 0.79 1.43
N ALA A 135 -2.99 1.66 1.02
CA ALA A 135 -3.11 3.10 1.22
C ALA A 135 -4.27 3.72 0.43
N LEU A 136 -4.51 3.25 -0.81
CA LEU A 136 -5.68 3.68 -1.59
C LEU A 136 -6.99 3.32 -0.86
N VAL A 137 -7.10 2.08 -0.37
CA VAL A 137 -8.27 1.66 0.44
C VAL A 137 -8.41 2.51 1.70
N ALA A 138 -7.30 2.77 2.40
CA ALA A 138 -7.27 3.58 3.61
C ALA A 138 -7.75 5.02 3.35
N GLU A 139 -7.35 5.64 2.24
CA GLU A 139 -7.82 6.96 1.83
C GLU A 139 -9.31 6.98 1.48
N HIS A 140 -9.85 5.94 0.83
CA HIS A 140 -11.29 5.84 0.58
C HIS A 140 -12.09 5.66 1.88
N MET A 141 -11.56 4.90 2.84
CA MET A 141 -12.18 4.71 4.14
C MET A 141 -12.14 5.98 4.99
N ALA A 142 -10.99 6.63 5.12
CA ALA A 142 -10.79 7.78 6.01
C ALA A 142 -9.99 8.90 5.31
N PRO A 143 -10.56 9.60 4.31
CA PRO A 143 -9.84 10.59 3.50
C PRO A 143 -9.32 11.78 4.31
N SER A 144 -10.00 12.10 5.41
CA SER A 144 -9.59 13.16 6.35
C SER A 144 -9.00 12.60 7.66
N GLY A 145 -8.65 11.33 7.69
CA GLY A 145 -8.08 10.64 8.86
C GLY A 145 -6.68 11.17 9.21
N PRO A 146 -6.42 11.59 10.46
CA PRO A 146 -5.10 12.07 10.86
C PRO A 146 -4.03 10.98 10.81
N ARG A 147 -4.36 9.71 11.15
CA ARG A 147 -3.41 8.61 11.07
C ARG A 147 -3.16 8.21 9.63
N VAL A 148 -4.22 8.13 8.80
CA VAL A 148 -4.06 7.84 7.36
C VAL A 148 -3.10 8.83 6.71
N ARG A 149 -3.28 10.12 6.96
CA ARG A 149 -2.34 11.16 6.46
C ARG A 149 -0.92 10.98 6.99
N LEU A 150 -0.77 10.58 8.25
CA LEU A 150 0.54 10.39 8.89
C LEU A 150 1.35 9.24 8.27
N VAL A 151 0.69 8.10 8.00
CA VAL A 151 1.37 6.89 7.49
C VAL A 151 1.42 6.82 5.97
N ARG A 152 0.66 7.66 5.27
CA ARG A 152 0.62 7.72 3.81
C ARG A 152 2.01 7.81 3.14
N PRO A 153 2.99 8.61 3.62
CA PRO A 153 4.32 8.66 2.99
C PRO A 153 5.08 7.35 3.02
N TRP A 154 4.70 6.42 3.91
CA TRP A 154 5.39 5.15 4.07
C TRP A 154 5.16 4.21 2.88
N VAL A 155 4.20 4.52 1.99
CA VAL A 155 4.09 3.85 0.68
C VAL A 155 5.38 3.95 -0.13
N LEU A 156 6.17 5.01 0.05
CA LEU A 156 7.48 5.14 -0.60
C LEU A 156 8.48 4.10 -0.10
N LEU A 157 8.46 3.80 1.21
CA LEU A 157 9.33 2.79 1.79
C LEU A 157 8.96 1.39 1.25
N ALA A 158 7.68 1.09 1.17
CA ALA A 158 7.21 -0.16 0.59
C ALA A 158 7.52 -0.24 -0.91
N GLN A 159 7.35 0.87 -1.63
CA GLN A 159 7.64 0.93 -3.06
C GLN A 159 9.14 0.73 -3.33
N TRP A 160 10.00 1.32 -2.50
CA TRP A 160 11.46 1.14 -2.52
C TRP A 160 11.86 -0.29 -2.13
N GLY A 161 11.22 -0.86 -1.12
CA GLY A 161 11.57 -2.16 -0.52
C GLY A 161 11.33 -3.37 -1.42
N ARG A 162 10.58 -3.26 -2.53
CA ARG A 162 10.34 -4.39 -3.46
C ARG A 162 11.55 -4.79 -4.33
N GLY A 163 12.74 -4.28 -4.04
CA GLY A 163 13.95 -4.58 -4.84
C GLY A 163 13.93 -4.00 -6.26
N ALA A 164 12.94 -3.17 -6.60
CA ALA A 164 12.85 -2.52 -7.92
C ALA A 164 13.96 -1.48 -8.19
N LEU A 165 14.85 -1.23 -7.22
CA LEU A 165 16.02 -0.37 -7.38
C LEU A 165 17.31 -1.10 -7.73
N ASP A 166 17.30 -2.44 -7.62
CA ASP A 166 18.31 -3.24 -8.31
C ASP A 166 18.10 -3.13 -9.83
N ALA A 167 16.87 -2.82 -10.28
CA ALA A 167 16.62 -2.20 -11.57
C ALA A 167 16.88 -0.70 -11.47
N SER A 168 17.52 -0.09 -12.46
CA SER A 168 18.01 1.30 -12.38
C SER A 168 16.94 2.38 -12.12
N TYR A 169 15.64 2.02 -12.08
CA TYR A 169 14.52 2.94 -12.01
C TYR A 169 13.18 2.25 -11.68
N ASP A 170 12.46 2.73 -10.65
CA ASP A 170 11.04 2.43 -10.42
C ASP A 170 10.18 3.68 -10.78
N PRO A 171 9.33 3.60 -11.83
CA PRO A 171 8.48 4.72 -12.24
C PRO A 171 7.47 5.13 -11.16
N TRP A 172 6.90 4.16 -10.45
CA TRP A 172 5.87 4.40 -9.44
C TRP A 172 6.47 5.03 -8.18
N TYR A 173 7.68 4.65 -7.78
CA TYR A 173 8.38 5.35 -6.69
C TYR A 173 8.55 6.84 -7.02
N THR A 174 8.98 7.15 -8.25
CA THR A 174 9.21 8.52 -8.70
C THR A 174 7.91 9.32 -8.67
N VAL A 175 6.84 8.77 -9.23
CA VAL A 175 5.52 9.42 -9.31
C VAL A 175 4.94 9.67 -7.93
N LEU A 176 4.98 8.67 -7.04
CA LEU A 176 4.50 8.81 -5.67
C LEU A 176 5.29 9.88 -4.90
N ARG A 177 6.62 9.89 -5.06
CA ARG A 177 7.49 10.86 -4.40
C ARG A 177 7.15 12.28 -4.85
N ASP A 178 7.06 12.48 -6.16
CA ASP A 178 6.79 13.79 -6.75
C ASP A 178 5.40 14.29 -6.34
N HIS A 179 4.38 13.42 -6.40
CA HIS A 179 3.03 13.73 -5.91
C HIS A 179 3.02 14.14 -4.43
N LEU A 180 3.67 13.35 -3.55
CA LEU A 180 3.74 13.63 -2.11
C LEU A 180 4.54 14.92 -1.78
N CYS A 181 5.53 15.27 -2.61
CA CYS A 181 6.25 16.54 -2.55
C CYS A 181 5.34 17.72 -2.94
N GLU A 182 4.68 17.62 -4.09
CA GLU A 182 3.84 18.68 -4.66
C GLU A 182 2.66 19.03 -3.75
N GLU A 183 2.05 18.03 -3.10
CA GLU A 183 0.98 18.29 -2.14
C GLU A 183 1.46 18.77 -0.75
N GLY A 184 2.78 18.76 -0.51
CA GLY A 184 3.42 19.24 0.72
C GLY A 184 3.52 18.24 1.86
N THR A 185 3.30 16.95 1.63
CA THR A 185 3.37 15.91 2.68
C THR A 185 4.80 15.57 3.06
N LEU A 186 5.73 15.63 2.11
CA LEU A 186 7.15 15.43 2.37
C LEU A 186 8.00 16.43 1.58
N ARG A 187 9.25 16.60 2.00
CA ARG A 187 10.25 17.41 1.30
C ARG A 187 11.47 16.56 1.00
N VAL A 188 11.80 16.42 -0.28
CA VAL A 188 13.08 15.84 -0.72
C VAL A 188 14.10 16.97 -0.76
N ALA A 189 15.24 16.77 -0.10
CA ALA A 189 16.35 17.71 -0.07
C ALA A 189 17.66 16.95 -0.25
N ASN A 190 18.66 17.59 -0.82
CA ASN A 190 20.01 17.03 -0.89
C ASN A 190 20.60 16.93 0.52
N LEU A 191 21.46 15.95 0.77
CA LEU A 191 22.12 15.83 2.08
C LEU A 191 22.88 17.11 2.47
N ALA A 192 23.44 17.83 1.49
CA ALA A 192 24.13 19.11 1.70
C ALA A 192 23.19 20.27 2.10
N GLU A 193 21.89 20.16 1.84
CA GLU A 193 20.86 21.16 2.21
C GLU A 193 20.29 20.89 3.62
N VAL A 194 20.67 19.77 4.24
CA VAL A 194 20.26 19.39 5.59
C VAL A 194 21.30 19.92 6.57
N GLU A 195 21.08 21.13 7.09
CA GLU A 195 22.02 21.85 7.98
C GLU A 195 22.37 21.06 9.26
N THR A 196 21.43 20.26 9.75
CA THR A 196 21.63 19.30 10.84
C THR A 196 20.76 18.08 10.57
N LEU A 197 21.33 16.87 10.63
CA LEU A 197 20.50 15.69 10.87
C LEU A 197 19.75 15.95 12.18
N PRO A 198 18.41 15.83 12.24
CA PRO A 198 17.70 16.06 13.49
C PRO A 198 18.35 15.19 14.58
N SER A 199 18.87 15.83 15.63
CA SER A 199 19.58 15.19 16.75
C SER A 199 18.72 14.19 17.52
N ASN A 200 17.44 14.12 17.17
CA ASN A 200 16.42 13.29 17.74
C ASN A 200 15.67 12.66 16.56
N LEU A 201 16.34 11.70 15.92
CA LEU A 201 15.62 10.55 15.39
C LEU A 201 15.07 9.78 16.61
N PRO A 202 13.81 9.31 16.57
CA PRO A 202 13.29 8.45 17.63
C PRO A 202 14.12 7.19 17.81
#